data_AF-A0AAW8IDN5-F1
#
_entry.id   AF-A0AAW8IDN5-F1
#
_cell.length_a   1.000
_cell.length_b   1.000
_cell.length_c   1.000
_cell.angle_alpha   90.00
_cell.angle_beta   90.00
_cell.angle_gamma   90.00
#
_symmetry.space_group_name_H-M   'P 1'
#
loop_
_entity.id
_entity.type
_entity.pdbx_description
1 polymer ?
#
loop_
_entity_poly.entity_id
_entity_poly.type
_entity_poly.pdbx_seq_one_letter_code
_entity_poly.pdbx_strand_id
1 'polypeptide(L)'
;MNFFLKEGAKTSNVNQYQFWRHDNKPIELWSNHVINQKINYVHQNPVEAGLVFRAEDYRYSSALDYSDEKGLLDDIVIFRMFDI
;
A
#
# COMPACT_ATOMS: atom_id res chain seq x y z
N MET A 1 11.70 -15.21 14.37
CA MET A 1 13.13 -15.05 14.06
C MET A 1 13.66 -16.14 13.11
N ASN A 2 13.37 -17.43 13.36
CA ASN A 2 13.82 -18.54 12.50
C ASN A 2 13.35 -18.45 11.04
N PHE A 3 12.17 -17.88 10.78
CA PHE A 3 11.66 -17.67 9.42
C PHE A 3 12.58 -16.75 8.61
N PHE A 4 12.94 -15.58 9.15
CA PHE A 4 13.81 -14.62 8.45
C PHE A 4 15.24 -15.14 8.22
N LEU A 5 15.76 -15.98 9.14
CA LEU A 5 17.02 -16.71 8.92
C LEU A 5 16.90 -17.69 7.75
N LYS A 6 15.82 -18.48 7.73
CA LYS A 6 15.56 -19.46 6.67
C LYS A 6 15.45 -18.80 5.30
N GLU A 7 14.78 -17.65 5.21
CA GLU A 7 14.69 -16.90 3.96
C GLU A 7 16.04 -16.29 3.57
N GLY A 8 16.81 -15.75 4.52
CA GLY A 8 18.15 -15.19 4.26
C GLY A 8 19.14 -16.23 3.72
N ALA A 9 19.07 -17.47 4.19
CA ALA A 9 19.92 -18.56 3.71
C ALA A 9 19.66 -18.97 2.24
N LYS A 10 18.55 -18.53 1.62
CA LYS A 10 18.22 -18.87 0.23
C LYS A 10 18.93 -18.01 -0.80
N THR A 11 19.49 -16.87 -0.39
CA THR A 11 20.04 -15.88 -1.33
C THR A 11 21.47 -15.52 -0.92
N SER A 12 22.42 -15.60 -1.87
CA SER A 12 23.85 -15.39 -1.59
C SER A 12 24.24 -13.95 -1.26
N ASN A 13 23.37 -12.98 -1.56
CA ASN A 13 23.58 -11.56 -1.27
C ASN A 13 22.91 -11.09 0.03
N VAL A 14 22.36 -12.00 0.84
CA VAL A 14 21.81 -11.70 2.16
C VAL A 14 22.73 -12.30 3.23
N ASN A 15 23.15 -11.48 4.19
CA ASN A 15 24.10 -11.94 5.22
C ASN A 15 23.49 -12.96 6.19
N GLN A 16 22.37 -12.63 6.83
CA GLN A 16 21.80 -13.45 7.91
C GLN A 16 20.27 -13.50 7.91
N TYR A 17 19.60 -12.36 7.80
CA TYR A 17 18.14 -12.27 7.86
C TYR A 17 17.59 -11.58 6.62
N GLN A 18 16.60 -12.20 5.97
CA GLN A 18 15.87 -11.56 4.89
C GLN A 18 14.49 -11.14 5.38
N PHE A 19 14.31 -9.83 5.56
CA PHE A 19 13.00 -9.25 5.88
C PHE A 19 12.21 -8.90 4.61
N TRP A 20 12.87 -8.26 3.63
CA TRP A 20 12.26 -7.86 2.38
C TRP A 20 12.26 -8.99 1.33
N ARG A 21 11.18 -9.09 0.57
CA ARG A 21 11.14 -9.93 -0.63
C ARG A 21 11.83 -9.20 -1.78
N HIS A 22 12.47 -9.94 -2.69
CA HIS A 22 13.16 -9.34 -3.84
C HIS A 22 12.24 -8.87 -4.97
N ASP A 23 11.00 -9.37 -5.01
CA ASP A 23 10.01 -8.98 -6.02
C ASP A 23 9.21 -7.77 -5.53
N ASN A 24 9.22 -6.70 -6.33
CA ASN A 24 8.54 -5.43 -6.06
C ASN A 24 7.34 -5.18 -6.99
N LYS A 25 7.01 -6.09 -7.92
CA LYS A 25 5.85 -6.06 -8.82
C LYS A 25 5.40 -4.65 -9.29
N PRO A 26 6.24 -3.91 -10.04
CA PRO A 26 5.83 -2.60 -10.54
C PRO A 26 4.67 -2.74 -11.53
N ILE A 27 3.70 -1.83 -11.45
CA ILE A 27 2.58 -1.75 -12.38
C ILE A 27 2.55 -0.34 -12.95
N GLU A 28 2.59 -0.23 -14.28
CA GLU A 28 2.48 1.04 -14.98
C GLU A 28 1.05 1.59 -14.90
N LEU A 29 0.94 2.89 -14.64
CA LEU A 29 -0.31 3.63 -14.58
C LEU A 29 -0.47 4.43 -15.88
N TRP A 30 -1.18 3.86 -16.85
CA TRP A 30 -1.26 4.41 -18.22
C TRP A 30 -2.58 5.13 -18.53
N SER A 31 -3.57 5.05 -17.64
CA SER A 31 -4.82 5.78 -17.79
C SER A 31 -5.38 6.18 -16.44
N ASN A 32 -6.18 7.24 -16.48
CA ASN A 32 -7.03 7.69 -15.39
C ASN A 32 -7.86 6.57 -14.75
N HIS A 33 -8.45 5.69 -15.56
CA HIS A 33 -9.16 4.52 -15.05
C HIS A 33 -8.25 3.59 -14.23
N VAL A 34 -7.04 3.29 -14.73
CA VAL A 34 -6.08 2.42 -14.04
C VAL A 34 -5.53 3.09 -12.77
N ILE A 35 -5.31 4.40 -12.78
CA ILE A 35 -4.93 5.17 -11.59
C ILE A 35 -6.00 5.01 -10.50
N ASN A 36 -7.26 5.29 -10.83
CA ASN A 36 -8.36 5.18 -9.88
C ASN A 36 -8.52 3.75 -9.35
N GLN A 37 -8.39 2.75 -10.23
CA GLN A 37 -8.42 1.34 -9.84
C GLN A 37 -7.32 1.03 -8.80
N LYS A 38 -6.10 1.54 -8.97
CA LYS A 38 -4.99 1.26 -8.05
C LYS A 38 -5.11 2.03 -6.73
N ILE A 39 -5.62 3.26 -6.74
CA ILE A 39 -5.94 4.00 -5.52
C ILE A 39 -6.94 3.20 -4.68
N ASN A 40 -8.05 2.77 -5.30
CA ASN A 40 -9.08 1.96 -4.63
C ASN A 40 -8.51 0.64 -4.09
N TYR A 41 -7.69 -0.06 -4.88
CA TYR A 41 -7.02 -1.28 -4.43
C TYR A 41 -6.16 -1.06 -3.19
N VAL A 42 -5.33 -0.01 -3.18
CA VAL A 42 -4.45 0.29 -2.03
C VAL A 42 -5.26 0.63 -0.78
N HIS A 43 -6.34 1.41 -0.92
CA HIS A 43 -7.20 1.77 0.21
C HIS A 43 -8.02 0.61 0.76
N GLN A 44 -8.43 -0.34 -0.08
CA GLN A 44 -9.19 -1.53 0.34
C GLN A 44 -8.31 -2.65 0.89
N ASN A 45 -7.00 -2.66 0.63
CA ASN A 45 -6.10 -3.71 1.13
C ASN A 45 -6.21 -3.98 2.65
N PRO A 46 -6.30 -2.96 3.54
CA PRO A 46 -6.51 -3.20 4.97
C PRO A 46 -7.85 -3.85 5.31
N VAL A 47 -8.90 -3.58 4.53
CA VAL A 47 -10.23 -4.19 4.69
C VAL A 47 -10.20 -5.64 4.25
N GLU A 48 -9.67 -5.92 3.06
CA GLU A 48 -9.51 -7.28 2.53
C GLU A 48 -8.60 -8.15 3.41
N ALA A 49 -7.61 -7.53 4.06
CA ALA A 49 -6.75 -8.20 5.04
C ALA A 49 -7.43 -8.43 6.41
N GLY A 50 -8.64 -7.91 6.62
CA GLY A 50 -9.39 -8.03 7.88
C GLY A 50 -8.84 -7.19 9.04
N LEU A 51 -8.04 -6.16 8.75
CA LEU A 51 -7.44 -5.30 9.77
C LEU A 51 -8.41 -4.23 10.27
N VAL A 52 -9.31 -3.77 9.41
CA VAL A 52 -10.30 -2.73 9.67
C VAL A 52 -11.60 -3.02 8.91
N PHE A 53 -12.72 -2.45 9.36
CA PHE A 53 -14.02 -2.61 8.69
C PHE A 53 -14.21 -1.60 7.54
N ARG A 54 -13.58 -0.43 7.64
CA ARG A 54 -13.65 0.63 6.62
C ARG A 54 -12.22 1.04 6.24
N ALA A 55 -12.02 1.46 4.99
CA ALA A 55 -10.69 1.80 4.48
C ALA A 55 -10.05 2.98 5.23
N GLU A 56 -10.86 3.99 5.53
CA GLU A 56 -10.53 5.21 6.26
C GLU A 56 -10.15 4.97 7.72
N ASP A 57 -10.54 3.84 8.32
CA ASP A 57 -10.15 3.48 9.69
C ASP A 57 -8.67 3.06 9.78
N TYR A 58 -8.02 2.78 8.65
CA TYR A 58 -6.60 2.39 8.65
C TYR A 58 -5.69 3.61 8.77
N ARG A 59 -5.23 3.89 10.01
CA ARG A 59 -4.41 5.05 10.39
C ARG A 59 -3.21 5.36 9.48
N TYR A 60 -2.59 4.34 8.89
CA TYR A 60 -1.38 4.48 8.06
C TYR A 60 -1.68 4.40 6.57
N SER A 61 -2.87 4.84 6.16
CA SER A 61 -3.31 4.98 4.77
C SER A 61 -3.81 6.40 4.54
N SER A 62 -3.71 6.86 3.29
CA SER A 62 -4.33 8.12 2.86
C SER A 62 -5.83 8.00 2.59
N ALA A 63 -6.45 6.84 2.85
CA ALA A 63 -7.88 6.62 2.59
C ALA A 63 -8.76 7.68 3.29
N LEU A 64 -8.38 8.10 4.49
CA LEU A 64 -9.06 9.16 5.24
C LEU A 64 -8.97 10.54 4.56
N ASP A 65 -7.82 10.86 3.95
CA ASP A 65 -7.67 12.10 3.18
C ASP A 65 -8.59 12.10 1.95
N TYR A 66 -8.82 10.94 1.33
CA TYR A 66 -9.73 10.79 0.19
C TYR A 66 -11.21 10.81 0.60
N SER A 67 -11.53 10.66 1.89
CA SER A 67 -12.90 10.77 2.43
C SER A 67 -13.23 12.18 2.93
N ASP A 68 -12.49 13.19 2.50
CA ASP A 68 -12.65 14.60 2.92
C ASP A 68 -12.40 14.86 4.41
N GLU A 69 -11.69 13.94 5.08
CA GLU A 69 -11.28 14.06 6.47
C GLU A 69 -9.75 14.30 6.57
N LYS A 70 -9.29 14.74 7.75
CA LYS A 70 -7.87 15.01 7.97
C LYS A 70 -7.14 13.70 8.29
N GLY A 71 -6.24 13.29 7.39
CA GLY A 71 -5.33 12.16 7.59
C GLY A 71 -4.25 12.42 8.64
N LEU A 72 -3.32 11.46 8.73
CA LEU A 72 -2.23 11.49 9.71
C LEU A 72 -1.19 12.59 9.43
N LEU A 73 -1.03 12.97 8.16
CA LEU A 73 -0.01 13.91 7.70
C LEU A 73 -0.66 15.24 7.31
N ASP A 74 0.07 16.32 7.57
CA ASP A 74 -0.32 17.66 7.10
C ASP A 74 0.11 17.87 5.63
N ASP A 75 -0.55 18.81 4.95
CA ASP A 75 -0.21 19.30 3.61
C ASP A 75 -0.18 18.22 2.50
N ILE A 76 -1.05 17.21 2.61
CA ILE A 76 -1.20 16.16 1.59
C ILE A 76 -2.04 16.67 0.41
N VAL A 77 -1.53 16.46 -0.80
CA VAL A 77 -2.27 16.65 -2.05
C VAL A 77 -2.82 15.30 -2.50
N ILE A 78 -4.13 15.21 -2.64
CA ILE A 78 -4.79 14.03 -3.19
C ILE A 78 -5.13 14.23 -4.66
N PHE A 79 -4.99 13.17 -5.44
CA PHE A 79 -5.39 13.16 -6.84
C PHE A 79 -6.87 12.82 -6.95
N ARG A 80 -7.68 13.76 -7.45
CA ARG A 80 -9.09 13.50 -7.81
C ARG A 80 -9.30 13.70 -9.29
N MET A 81 -10.01 12.74 -9.88
CA MET A 81 -10.60 12.94 -11.20
C MET A 81 -12.02 13.43 -11.03
N PHE A 82 -12.38 14.47 -11.76
CA PHE A 82 -13.77 14.86 -11.94
C PHE A 82 -14.20 14.33 -13.30
N ASP A 83 -15.28 13.55 -13.33
CA ASP A 83 -15.91 13.18 -14.59
C ASP A 83 -16.37 14.49 -15.26
N ILE A 84 -15.89 14.74 -16.48
CA ILE A 84 -16.33 15.85 -17.34
C ILE A 84 -17.43 15.33 -18.24
#